data_AF-A0AAU5JI02-F1
#
_entry.id   AF-A0AAU5JI02-F1
#
_cell.length_a   1.000
_cell.length_b   1.000
_cell.length_c   1.000
_cell.angle_alpha   90.00
_cell.angle_beta   90.00
_cell.angle_gamma   90.00
#
_symmetry.space_group_name_H-M   'P 1'
#
loop_
_entity.id
_entity.type
_entity.pdbx_description
1 polymer ?
#
loop_
_entity_poly.entity_id
_entity_poly.type
_entity_poly.pdbx_seq_one_letter_code
_entity_poly.pdbx_strand_id
1 'polypeptide(L)' 'MRSFDAVHVSEPGLVVVEVAAGDEATALAAVAELGERWVTSGPSEVWREVGEPGVRVRTYAKVRPSVG' A
#
# COMPACT_ATOMS: atom_id res chain seq x y z
N MET A 1 -9.66 5.41 -6.44
CA MET A 1 -8.78 5.48 -5.25
C MET A 1 -9.61 5.90 -4.05
N ARG A 2 -9.78 5.02 -3.06
CA ARG A 2 -10.48 5.42 -1.82
C ARG A 2 -9.69 6.50 -1.11
N SER A 3 -10.39 7.43 -0.47
CA SER A 3 -9.76 8.39 0.43
C SER A 3 -8.92 7.67 1.49
N PHE A 4 -7.85 8.30 1.94
CA PHE A 4 -7.11 7.91 3.13
C PHE A 4 -7.16 9.08 4.11
N ASP A 5 -7.27 8.78 5.39
CA ASP A 5 -7.31 9.81 6.41
C ASP A 5 -5.94 10.51 6.50
N ALA A 6 -5.95 11.85 6.58
CA ALA A 6 -4.77 12.67 6.74
C ALA A 6 -3.94 12.28 7.98
N VAL A 7 -4.59 11.74 9.02
CA VAL A 7 -3.91 11.24 10.23
C VAL A 7 -2.85 10.17 9.89
N HIS A 8 -3.08 9.35 8.86
CA HIS A 8 -2.17 8.28 8.46
C HIS A 8 -0.94 8.74 7.66
N VAL A 9 -0.90 10.01 7.24
CA VAL A 9 0.23 10.65 6.55
C VAL A 9 0.65 11.96 7.23
N SER A 10 0.36 12.06 8.52
CA SER A 10 0.58 13.28 9.30
C SER A 10 2.06 13.60 9.55
N GLU A 11 2.94 12.60 9.42
CA GLU A 11 4.39 12.77 9.55
C GLU A 11 5.08 12.80 8.17
N PRO A 12 6.13 13.62 7.99
CA PRO A 12 7.01 13.54 6.83
C PRO A 12 7.56 12.13 6.63
N GLY A 13 7.47 11.63 5.40
CA GLY A 13 7.95 10.30 5.02
C GLY A 13 6.95 9.17 5.27
N LEU A 14 5.73 9.44 5.76
CA LEU A 14 4.63 8.48 5.72
C LEU A 14 3.88 8.57 4.40
N VAL A 15 3.66 7.42 3.75
CA VAL A 15 2.91 7.32 2.50
C VAL A 15 1.89 6.19 2.59
N VAL A 16 0.81 6.33 1.81
CA VAL A 16 -0.14 5.25 1.55
C VAL A 16 0.16 4.67 0.18
N VAL A 17 0.36 3.36 0.11
CA VAL A 17 0.51 2.65 -1.16
C VAL A 17 -0.71 1.77 -1.37
N GLU A 18 -1.42 1.99 -2.47
CA GLU A 18 -2.48 1.11 -2.95
C GLU A 18 -1.93 0.29 -4.12
N VAL A 19 -1.99 -1.03 -3.98
CA VAL A 19 -1.56 -1.98 -5.00
C VAL A 19 -2.79 -2.59 -5.64
N ALA A 20 -2.88 -2.52 -6.96
CA ALA A 20 -3.89 -3.22 -7.75
C ALA A 20 -3.21 -4.38 -8.49
N ALA A 21 -3.82 -5.57 -8.45
CA ALA A 21 -3.33 -6.75 -9.15
C ALA A 21 -4.49 -7.62 -9.65
N GLY A 22 -4.21 -8.53 -10.59
CA GLY A 22 -5.23 -9.43 -11.14
C GLY A 22 -5.78 -10.43 -10.11
N ASP A 23 -4.98 -10.78 -9.10
CA ASP A 23 -5.31 -11.73 -8.06
C ASP A 23 -4.70 -11.33 -6.71
N GLU A 24 -5.21 -11.96 -5.65
CA GLU A 24 -4.83 -11.68 -4.26
C GLU A 24 -3.39 -12.06 -3.95
N ALA A 25 -2.89 -13.20 -4.45
CA ALA A 25 -1.54 -13.63 -4.16
C ALA A 25 -0.51 -12.65 -4.73
N THR A 26 -0.72 -12.16 -5.95
CA THR A 26 0.12 -11.14 -6.57
C THR A 26 0.07 -9.81 -5.80
N ALA A 27 -1.11 -9.38 -5.37
CA ALA A 27 -1.26 -8.14 -4.59
C ALA A 27 -0.49 -8.21 -3.25
N LEU A 28 -0.61 -9.33 -2.54
CA LEU A 28 0.07 -9.54 -1.26
C LEU A 28 1.59 -9.69 -1.42
N ALA A 29 2.04 -10.39 -2.47
CA ALA A 29 3.46 -10.51 -2.77
C ALA A 29 4.10 -9.13 -3.05
N ALA A 30 3.42 -8.28 -3.81
CA ALA A 30 3.90 -6.91 -4.05
C ALA A 30 4.00 -6.09 -2.75
N VAL A 31 3.05 -6.23 -1.81
CA VAL A 31 3.16 -5.58 -0.49
C VAL A 31 4.34 -6.13 0.32
N ALA A 32 4.59 -7.44 0.27
CA ALA A 32 5.74 -8.04 0.93
C ALA A 32 7.07 -7.49 0.39
N GLU A 33 7.21 -7.38 -0.94
CA GLU A 33 8.37 -6.77 -1.60
C GLU A 33 8.59 -5.30 -1.20
N LEU A 34 7.51 -4.54 -0.98
CA LEU A 34 7.61 -3.19 -0.41
C LEU A 34 8.15 -3.20 1.02
N GLY A 35 7.80 -4.22 1.81
CA GLY A 35 8.30 -4.46 3.17
C GLY A 35 9.80 -4.69 3.25
N GLU A 36 10.42 -5.21 2.18
CA GLU A 36 11.88 -5.39 2.12
C GLU A 36 12.63 -4.04 1.99
N ARG A 37 11.94 -2.99 1.50
CA ARG A 37 12.54 -1.66 1.28
C ARG A 37 12.13 -0.63 2.32
N TRP A 38 10.90 -0.70 2.80
CA TRP A 38 10.31 0.26 3.73
C TRP A 38 9.72 -0.43 4.95
N VAL A 39 9.66 0.29 6.07
CA VAL A 39 8.87 -0.17 7.21
C VAL A 39 7.40 -0.02 6.80
N THR A 40 6.66 -1.13 6.75
CA THR A 40 5.25 -1.16 6.37
C THR A 40 4.35 -1.58 7.53
N SER A 41 3.07 -1.21 7.47
CA SER A 41 2.03 -1.70 8.38
C SER A 41 1.57 -3.13 8.06
N GLY A 42 2.14 -3.77 7.04
CA GLY A 42 1.57 -4.95 6.41
C GLY A 42 0.36 -4.62 5.51
N PRO A 43 -0.16 -5.62 4.78
CA PRO A 43 -1.33 -5.45 3.92
C PRO A 43 -2.61 -5.25 4.74
N SER A 44 -3.49 -4.38 4.25
CA SER A 44 -4.88 -4.32 4.69
C SER A 44 -5.65 -5.56 4.24
N GLU A 45 -6.94 -5.63 4.61
CA GLU A 45 -7.88 -6.51 3.91
C GLU A 45 -7.87 -6.21 2.40
N VAL A 46 -7.95 -7.26 1.59
CA VAL A 46 -7.99 -7.18 0.13
C VAL A 46 -9.43 -6.93 -0.31
N TRP A 47 -9.64 -6.00 -1.22
CA TRP A 47 -10.98 -5.67 -1.72
C TRP A 47 -11.04 -5.63 -3.25
N ARG A 48 -12.26 -5.67 -3.79
CA ARG A 48 -12.52 -5.46 -5.22
C ARG A 48 -13.25 -4.14 -5.42
N GLU A 49 -12.96 -3.46 -6.52
CA GLU A 49 -13.68 -2.26 -6.94
C GLU A 49 -14.66 -2.64 -8.06
N VAL A 50 -15.91 -2.20 -7.95
CA VAL A 50 -16.95 -2.56 -8.92
C VAL A 50 -16.59 -1.97 -10.27
N GLY A 51 -16.54 -2.82 -11.30
CA GLY A 51 -16.19 -2.43 -12.66
C GLY A 51 -14.68 -2.47 -12.97
N GLU A 52 -13.83 -2.72 -11.98
CA GLU A 52 -12.38 -2.89 -12.18
C GLU A 52 -12.01 -4.38 -12.18
N PRO A 53 -11.08 -4.81 -13.05
CA PRO A 53 -10.56 -6.16 -13.00
C PRO A 53 -9.63 -6.34 -11.79
N GLY A 54 -9.75 -7.50 -11.14
CA GLY A 54 -8.82 -7.94 -10.10
C GLY A 54 -9.17 -7.44 -8.69
N VAL A 55 -8.12 -7.19 -7.91
CA VAL A 55 -8.19 -6.85 -6.49
C VAL A 55 -7.27 -5.67 -6.16
N ARG A 56 -7.53 -5.04 -5.02
CA ARG A 56 -6.72 -3.99 -4.44
C ARG A 56 -6.38 -4.32 -2.99
N VAL A 57 -5.20 -3.88 -2.56
CA VAL A 57 -4.75 -3.91 -1.17
C VAL A 57 -4.04 -2.61 -0.84
N ARG A 58 -4.05 -2.21 0.43
CA ARG A 58 -3.37 -1.01 0.91
C ARG A 58 -2.31 -1.37 1.92
N THR A 59 -1.24 -0.60 1.95
CA THR A 59 -0.29 -0.59 3.07
C THR A 59 0.17 0.83 3.35
N TYR A 60 0.46 1.11 4.62
CA TYR A 60 1.13 2.34 5.02
C TYR A 60 2.62 2.07 5.10
N ALA A 61 3.43 2.93 4.51
CA ALA A 61 4.87 2.76 4.45
C ALA A 61 5.59 4.01 4.94
N LYS A 62 6.69 3.82 5.68
CA LYS A 62 7.62 4.89 6.02
C LYS A 62 8.78 4.87 5.03
N VAL A 63 8.78 5.82 4.09
CA VAL A 63 9.87 6.01 3.15
C VAL A 63 11.04 6.69 3.85
N ARG A 64 12.25 6.15 3.67
CA ARG A 64 13.45 6.81 4.17
C ARG A 64 13.73 8.02 3.28
N PRO A 65 14.08 9.19 3.84
CA PRO A 65 14.53 10.32 3.03
C PRO A 65 15.70 9.89 2.16
N SER A 66 15.71 10.30 0.89
CA SER A 66 16.91 10.21 0.07
C SER A 66 17.99 11.01 0.78
N VAL A 67 19.05 10.37 1.25
CA VAL A 67 20.26 11.09 1.65
C VAL A 67 20.83 11.65 0.35
N GLY A 68 20.67 12.96 0.15
CA GLY A 68 21.30 13.69 -0.95
C GLY A 68 22.81 13.80 -0.74
#